data_AF-A0AAV6CEL8-F1
#
_entry.id   AF-A0AAV6CEL8-F1
#
_cell.length_a   1.000
_cell.length_b   1.000
_cell.length_c   1.000
_cell.angle_alpha   90.00
_cell.angle_beta   90.00
_cell.angle_gamma   90.00
#
_symmetry.space_group_name_H-M   'P 1'
#
loop_
_entity.id
_entity.type
_entity.pdbx_description
1 polymer ?
#
loop_
_entity_poly.entity_id
_entity_poly.type
_entity_poly.pdbx_seq_one_letter_code
_entity_poly.pdbx_strand_id
1 'polypeptide(L)'
;MKLDATKPRAGFILVGILVIVMLGSMVAMSLLFRVQGGESAAVAGAGGEQAWLVAMSGIEEAIKSARSVKPGSVEWRNDPARFKDRLVFDDGSDQWFFTIYSEPDIDSLEPVRHGLTDCASKLNLNKASREMLAKVPGFSQALLDAYLGPKSAAEGEVVPLTSIRSVFDTTERARPARLVALTELFQFRGFTPAVLFGEDANFNFALDANEDDAQTRTPLDNQDGKLDLGLRRYLTVASYEDNRLPISEGVRRVNINDAKDALPAVELPASLTNFIIALRTNSMQISHPVSLLDAKISVKDEKGNAVEVSSGIGKDDLDTVLKHFTCEADEQTPGLINVNTASAAVLATLPGLDDALAERIVSTRSAVSPERRETIAWVLTEGALEMEKFKVVAPYLTSRSLQFEFSVVGFAKPSGRFKSFEVIVDLAGGDGRVAHLRDLTRYGLPFGLESNSQPSGEPSSSPLAANAL
;
A
#
# COMPACT_ATOMS: atom_id res chain seq x y z
N MET A 1 77.39 69.78 -5.36
CA MET A 1 76.53 69.28 -6.46
C MET A 1 76.73 67.77 -6.49
N LYS A 2 75.96 66.95 -5.73
CA LYS A 2 74.74 66.23 -6.15
C LYS A 2 74.94 65.54 -7.53
N LEU A 3 74.80 64.23 -7.75
CA LEU A 3 74.01 63.17 -7.11
C LEU A 3 74.64 61.77 -7.27
N ASP A 4 74.43 60.96 -6.23
CA ASP A 4 74.18 59.52 -6.11
C ASP A 4 74.46 58.55 -7.27
N ALA A 5 75.32 57.57 -6.97
CA ALA A 5 75.40 56.29 -7.65
C ALA A 5 74.20 55.40 -7.24
N THR A 6 73.30 55.13 -8.17
CA THR A 6 72.15 54.24 -7.98
C THR A 6 72.58 52.77 -7.99
N LYS A 7 72.57 52.13 -6.81
CA LYS A 7 72.65 50.66 -6.70
C LYS A 7 71.46 50.01 -7.43
N PRO A 8 71.66 48.89 -8.15
CA PRO A 8 70.59 48.26 -8.92
C PRO A 8 69.50 47.71 -7.98
N ARG A 9 68.25 48.09 -8.23
CA ARG A 9 67.01 47.70 -7.50
C ARG A 9 66.59 46.23 -7.74
N ALA A 10 67.54 45.32 -7.92
CA ALA A 10 67.26 43.92 -8.29
C ALA A 10 66.56 43.12 -7.17
N GLY A 11 66.88 43.41 -5.89
CA GLY A 11 66.24 42.73 -4.76
C GLY A 11 64.76 43.07 -4.57
N PHE A 12 64.34 44.30 -4.90
CA PHE A 12 62.94 44.73 -4.76
C PHE A 12 62.03 44.11 -5.84
N ILE A 13 62.55 43.93 -7.06
CA ILE A 13 61.84 43.25 -8.15
C ILE A 13 61.61 41.77 -7.79
N LEU A 14 62.59 41.12 -7.16
CA LEU A 14 62.47 39.73 -6.71
C LEU A 14 61.35 39.58 -5.65
N VAL A 15 61.25 40.51 -4.70
CA VAL A 15 60.17 40.52 -3.70
C VAL A 15 58.81 40.75 -4.35
N GLY A 16 58.70 41.67 -5.32
CA GLY A 16 57.47 41.88 -6.07
C GLY A 16 57.01 40.65 -6.84
N ILE A 17 57.95 39.96 -7.51
CA ILE A 17 57.66 38.69 -8.21
C ILE A 17 57.23 37.61 -7.22
N LEU A 18 57.90 37.50 -6.06
CA LEU A 18 57.54 36.53 -5.03
C LEU A 18 56.10 36.74 -4.53
N VAL A 19 55.69 37.99 -4.29
CA VAL A 19 54.33 38.32 -3.86
C VAL A 19 53.31 37.99 -4.94
N ILE A 20 53.59 38.30 -6.20
CA ILE A 20 52.70 37.95 -7.33
C ILE A 20 52.57 36.44 -7.48
N VAL A 21 53.68 35.70 -7.40
CA VAL A 21 53.69 34.23 -7.46
C VAL A 21 52.94 33.64 -6.27
N MET A 22 53.09 34.20 -5.07
CA MET A 22 52.35 33.77 -3.88
C MET A 22 50.84 34.00 -4.05
N LEU A 23 50.43 35.20 -4.48
CA LEU A 23 49.02 35.52 -4.73
C LEU A 23 48.42 34.65 -5.84
N GLY A 24 49.17 34.45 -6.94
CA GLY A 24 48.77 33.57 -8.04
C GLY A 24 48.63 32.11 -7.59
N SER A 25 49.55 31.63 -6.75
CA SER A 25 49.48 30.28 -6.16
C SER A 25 48.28 30.13 -5.23
N MET A 26 47.96 31.16 -4.44
CA MET A 26 46.79 31.16 -3.56
C MET A 26 45.47 31.11 -4.34
N VAL A 27 45.38 31.84 -5.45
CA VAL A 27 44.22 31.79 -6.36
C VAL A 27 44.11 30.43 -7.03
N ALA A 28 45.22 29.88 -7.55
CA ALA A 28 45.25 28.55 -8.17
C ALA A 28 44.84 27.45 -7.17
N MET A 29 45.37 27.50 -5.95
CA MET A 29 45.01 26.58 -4.87
C MET A 29 43.53 26.68 -4.50
N SER A 30 42.98 27.89 -4.40
CA SER A 30 41.56 28.11 -4.15
C SER A 30 40.67 27.52 -5.25
N LEU A 31 41.06 27.69 -6.52
CA LEU A 31 40.36 27.10 -7.66
C LEU A 31 40.41 25.57 -7.64
N LEU A 32 41.57 24.98 -7.34
CA LEU A 32 41.73 23.53 -7.24
C LEU A 32 40.85 22.95 -6.12
N PHE A 33 40.81 23.57 -4.95
CA PHE A 33 39.91 23.14 -3.87
C PHE A 33 38.43 23.25 -4.26
N ARG A 34 38.04 24.29 -5.00
CA ARG A 34 36.66 24.41 -5.52
C ARG A 34 36.34 23.34 -6.55
N VAL A 35 37.26 23.04 -7.47
CA VAL A 35 37.08 21.99 -8.48
C VAL A 35 36.98 20.62 -7.82
N GLN A 36 37.90 20.29 -6.90
CA GLN A 36 37.88 19.02 -6.18
C GLN A 36 36.62 18.87 -5.31
N GLY A 37 36.19 19.96 -4.66
CA GLY A 37 34.93 20.00 -3.93
C GLY A 37 33.72 19.79 -4.84
N GLY A 38 33.72 20.42 -6.02
CA GLY A 38 32.68 20.25 -7.04
C GLY A 38 32.61 18.84 -7.61
N GLU A 39 33.76 18.24 -7.92
CA GLU A 39 33.87 16.85 -8.39
C GLU A 39 33.37 15.87 -7.33
N SER A 40 33.80 16.03 -6.08
CA SER A 40 33.36 15.16 -4.98
C SER A 40 31.85 15.27 -4.75
N ALA A 41 31.29 16.49 -4.80
CA ALA A 41 29.85 16.71 -4.70
C ALA A 41 29.08 16.12 -5.89
N ALA A 42 29.62 16.25 -7.11
CA ALA A 42 29.01 15.69 -8.31
C ALA A 42 28.98 14.16 -8.29
N VAL A 43 30.07 13.50 -7.87
CA VAL A 43 30.14 12.04 -7.74
C VAL A 43 29.18 11.53 -6.64
N ALA A 44 29.09 12.24 -5.52
CA ALA A 44 28.14 11.90 -4.46
C ALA A 44 26.69 12.08 -4.90
N GLY A 45 26.39 13.16 -5.64
CA GLY A 45 25.07 13.42 -6.20
C GLY A 45 24.66 12.38 -7.25
N ALA A 46 25.55 12.08 -8.20
CA ALA A 46 25.30 11.11 -9.27
C ALA A 46 24.93 9.73 -8.73
N GLY A 47 25.63 9.24 -7.71
CA GLY A 47 25.29 7.97 -7.07
C GLY A 47 23.91 7.97 -6.39
N GLY A 48 23.50 9.10 -5.80
CA GLY A 48 22.17 9.25 -5.22
C GLY A 48 21.06 9.28 -6.28
N GLU A 49 21.31 9.94 -7.42
CA GLU A 49 20.39 9.97 -8.57
C GLU A 49 20.27 8.60 -9.23
N GLN A 50 21.37 7.87 -9.39
CA GLN A 50 21.35 6.49 -9.89
C GLN A 50 20.56 5.57 -8.97
N ALA A 51 20.77 5.64 -7.65
CA ALA A 51 19.98 4.88 -6.68
C ALA A 51 18.47 5.18 -6.79
N TRP A 52 18.13 6.46 -7.02
CA TRP A 52 16.76 6.89 -7.24
C TRP A 52 16.17 6.29 -8.53
N LEU A 53 16.87 6.37 -9.66
CA LEU A 53 16.43 5.82 -10.94
C LEU A 53 16.24 4.30 -10.89
N VAL A 54 17.11 3.60 -10.17
CA VAL A 54 17.05 2.15 -9.97
C VAL A 54 15.82 1.79 -9.13
N ALA A 55 15.54 2.54 -8.07
CA ALA A 55 14.32 2.36 -7.28
C ALA A 55 13.05 2.63 -8.11
N MET A 56 13.04 3.68 -8.95
CA MET A 56 11.93 3.96 -9.88
C MET A 56 11.73 2.83 -10.88
N SER A 57 12.81 2.19 -11.34
CA SER A 57 12.71 1.00 -12.22
C SER A 57 11.99 -0.16 -11.53
N GLY A 58 12.19 -0.32 -10.21
CA GLY A 58 11.43 -1.26 -9.39
C GLY A 58 9.93 -0.91 -9.31
N ILE A 59 9.60 0.38 -9.17
CA ILE A 59 8.19 0.84 -9.17
C ILE A 59 7.51 0.52 -10.51
N GLU A 60 8.19 0.77 -11.64
CA GLU A 60 7.65 0.45 -12.96
C GLU A 60 7.45 -1.06 -13.16
N GLU A 61 8.38 -1.89 -12.69
CA GLU A 61 8.21 -3.35 -12.75
C GLU A 61 7.05 -3.82 -11.86
N ALA A 62 6.83 -3.18 -10.70
CA ALA A 62 5.66 -3.44 -9.86
C ALA A 62 4.35 -3.04 -10.57
N ILE A 63 4.29 -1.86 -11.21
CA ILE A 63 3.12 -1.42 -12.00
C ILE A 63 2.83 -2.43 -13.10
N LYS A 64 3.85 -2.83 -13.86
CA LYS A 64 3.72 -3.82 -14.94
C LYS A 64 3.23 -5.17 -14.43
N SER A 65 3.78 -5.67 -13.32
CA SER A 65 3.36 -6.92 -12.69
C SER A 65 1.90 -6.82 -12.24
N ALA A 66 1.53 -5.74 -11.55
CA ALA A 66 0.19 -5.49 -11.04
C ALA A 66 -0.86 -5.32 -12.15
N ARG A 67 -0.49 -4.76 -13.31
CA ARG A 67 -1.37 -4.70 -14.50
C ARG A 67 -1.62 -6.05 -15.15
N SER A 68 -0.69 -7.00 -15.01
CA SER A 68 -0.83 -8.35 -15.56
C SER A 68 -1.66 -9.29 -14.67
N VAL A 69 -2.14 -8.80 -13.52
CA VAL A 69 -2.91 -9.58 -12.55
C VAL A 69 -4.28 -9.90 -13.12
N LYS A 70 -4.57 -11.19 -13.24
CA LYS A 70 -5.94 -11.67 -13.45
C LYS A 70 -6.72 -11.60 -12.13
N PRO A 71 -8.00 -11.18 -12.14
CA PRO A 71 -8.87 -11.28 -10.96
C PRO A 71 -8.79 -12.68 -10.33
N GLY A 72 -8.74 -12.76 -9.00
CA GLY A 72 -8.63 -14.04 -8.27
C GLY A 72 -7.21 -14.62 -8.14
N SER A 73 -6.23 -14.17 -8.93
CA SER A 73 -4.82 -14.55 -8.74
C SER A 73 -4.19 -13.76 -7.59
N VAL A 74 -3.33 -14.43 -6.81
CA VAL A 74 -2.56 -13.85 -5.70
C VAL A 74 -1.05 -14.04 -5.87
N GLU A 75 -0.58 -14.48 -7.05
CA GLU A 75 0.84 -14.74 -7.31
C GLU A 75 1.71 -13.48 -7.14
N TRP A 76 1.16 -12.31 -7.48
CA TRP A 76 1.80 -11.00 -7.31
C TRP A 76 2.08 -10.64 -5.83
N ARG A 77 1.47 -11.34 -4.87
CA ARG A 77 1.65 -11.09 -3.43
C ARG A 77 3.04 -11.52 -2.96
N ASN A 78 3.59 -12.60 -3.52
CA ASN A 78 4.93 -13.09 -3.20
C ASN A 78 5.59 -13.72 -4.44
N ASP A 79 6.43 -12.95 -5.12
CA ASP A 79 7.25 -13.41 -6.25
C ASP A 79 8.71 -12.96 -6.06
N PRO A 80 9.51 -13.70 -5.27
CA PRO A 80 10.91 -13.38 -5.04
C PRO A 80 11.73 -13.35 -6.34
N ALA A 81 11.38 -14.15 -7.35
CA ALA A 81 12.15 -14.22 -8.60
C ALA A 81 12.08 -12.91 -9.40
N ARG A 82 10.93 -12.21 -9.33
CA ARG A 82 10.74 -10.90 -9.97
C ARG A 82 11.16 -9.73 -9.10
N PHE A 83 11.13 -9.86 -7.78
CA PHE A 83 11.20 -8.72 -6.87
C PHE A 83 12.45 -8.67 -5.98
N LYS A 84 13.26 -9.73 -5.93
CA LYS A 84 14.49 -9.75 -5.13
C LYS A 84 15.74 -9.54 -6.00
N ASP A 85 16.60 -8.63 -5.57
CA ASP A 85 17.95 -8.37 -6.09
C ASP A 85 18.02 -8.32 -7.62
N ARG A 86 17.13 -7.52 -8.22
CA ARG A 86 17.01 -7.40 -9.67
C ARG A 86 18.04 -6.42 -10.21
N LEU A 87 18.99 -6.93 -10.99
CA LEU A 87 19.98 -6.12 -11.68
C LEU A 87 19.29 -5.24 -12.73
N VAL A 88 19.51 -3.92 -12.63
CA VAL A 88 19.03 -2.92 -13.59
C VAL A 88 20.15 -2.52 -14.54
N PHE A 89 21.30 -2.16 -13.96
CA PHE A 89 22.39 -1.57 -14.70
C PHE A 89 23.73 -1.91 -14.03
N ASP A 90 24.75 -2.11 -14.85
CA ASP A 90 26.13 -2.31 -14.43
C ASP A 90 26.96 -1.22 -15.09
N ASP A 91 27.53 -0.33 -14.28
CA ASP A 91 28.39 0.76 -14.76
C ASP A 91 29.88 0.37 -14.82
N GLY A 92 30.20 -0.89 -14.52
CA GLY A 92 31.54 -1.45 -14.42
C GLY A 92 32.23 -1.21 -13.08
N SER A 93 31.77 -0.24 -12.29
CA SER A 93 32.25 0.03 -10.93
C SER A 93 31.26 -0.42 -9.85
N ASP A 94 29.98 -0.14 -10.08
CA ASP A 94 28.84 -0.46 -9.24
C ASP A 94 27.78 -1.22 -10.08
N GLN A 95 27.29 -2.30 -9.49
CA GLN A 95 26.13 -3.03 -9.97
C GLN A 95 24.90 -2.55 -9.21
N TRP A 96 23.91 -2.08 -9.96
CA TRP A 96 22.71 -1.47 -9.44
C TRP A 96 21.55 -2.46 -9.43
N PHE A 97 21.00 -2.68 -8.24
CA PHE A 97 19.90 -3.61 -8.00
C PHE A 97 18.70 -2.89 -7.41
N PHE A 98 17.50 -3.40 -7.68
CA PHE A 98 16.33 -3.08 -6.87
C PHE A 98 15.78 -4.33 -6.16
N THR A 99 15.20 -4.10 -4.99
CA THR A 99 14.43 -5.10 -4.25
C THR A 99 13.12 -4.48 -3.79
N ILE A 100 12.02 -5.19 -4.04
CA ILE A 100 10.70 -4.86 -3.51
C ILE A 100 10.43 -5.78 -2.31
N TYR A 101 9.94 -5.18 -1.24
CA TYR A 101 9.60 -5.86 -0.01
C TYR A 101 8.31 -5.29 0.57
N SER A 102 7.57 -6.15 1.25
CA SER A 102 6.27 -5.91 1.83
C SER A 102 6.14 -6.62 3.17
N GLU A 103 5.11 -6.23 3.92
CA GLU A 103 4.71 -6.85 5.18
C GLU A 103 4.68 -8.40 5.10
N PRO A 104 5.27 -9.10 6.09
CA PRO A 104 5.20 -10.55 6.19
C PRO A 104 3.79 -11.02 6.58
N ASP A 105 3.42 -12.22 6.12
CA ASP A 105 2.20 -12.87 6.58
C ASP A 105 2.34 -13.26 8.07
N ILE A 106 1.24 -13.21 8.83
CA ILE A 106 1.23 -13.41 10.30
C ILE A 106 1.91 -14.72 10.73
N ASP A 107 1.75 -15.77 9.93
CA ASP A 107 2.27 -17.12 10.21
C ASP A 107 3.61 -17.41 9.51
N SER A 108 4.19 -16.42 8.82
CA SER A 108 5.45 -16.60 8.10
C SER A 108 6.65 -16.48 9.04
N LEU A 109 7.61 -17.38 8.88
CA LEU A 109 8.94 -17.28 9.50
C LEU A 109 9.89 -16.38 8.72
N GLU A 110 9.55 -16.01 7.48
CA GLU A 110 10.33 -15.06 6.70
C GLU A 110 10.07 -13.63 7.21
N PRO A 111 11.12 -12.83 7.43
CA PRO A 111 10.96 -11.48 7.98
C PRO A 111 10.24 -10.55 7.00
N VAL A 112 10.42 -10.75 5.68
CA VAL A 112 9.83 -9.89 4.65
C VAL A 112 9.28 -10.71 3.50
N ARG A 113 8.22 -10.19 2.87
CA ARG A 113 7.66 -10.77 1.66
C ARG A 113 8.12 -10.00 0.44
N HIS A 114 8.57 -10.68 -0.62
CA HIS A 114 8.97 -10.03 -1.87
C HIS A 114 7.78 -9.95 -2.82
N GLY A 115 7.00 -8.89 -2.72
CA GLY A 115 5.84 -8.68 -3.58
C GLY A 115 5.04 -7.44 -3.17
N LEU A 116 3.79 -7.39 -3.60
CA LEU A 116 2.91 -6.25 -3.34
C LEU A 116 1.90 -6.57 -2.25
N THR A 117 1.33 -5.54 -1.64
CA THR A 117 0.23 -5.63 -0.67
C THR A 117 -0.99 -4.93 -1.24
N ASP A 118 -2.16 -5.57 -1.23
CA ASP A 118 -3.39 -4.95 -1.71
C ASP A 118 -3.94 -3.97 -0.67
N CYS A 119 -4.19 -2.72 -1.05
CA CYS A 119 -4.81 -1.76 -0.13
C CYS A 119 -6.23 -2.17 0.25
N ALA A 120 -6.98 -2.85 -0.63
CA ALA A 120 -8.32 -3.36 -0.31
C ALA A 120 -8.27 -4.52 0.70
N SER A 121 -7.11 -5.07 1.05
CA SER A 121 -6.98 -6.03 2.15
C SER A 121 -7.14 -5.38 3.54
N LYS A 122 -7.11 -4.05 3.61
CA LYS A 122 -7.17 -3.22 4.82
C LYS A 122 -8.46 -2.41 4.88
N LEU A 123 -8.87 -2.01 6.08
CA LEU A 123 -10.06 -1.19 6.32
C LEU A 123 -9.81 0.28 5.91
N ASN A 124 -10.69 0.84 5.08
CA ASN A 124 -10.55 2.23 4.64
C ASN A 124 -11.09 3.22 5.68
N LEU A 125 -10.21 4.06 6.21
CA LEU A 125 -10.56 5.09 7.19
C LEU A 125 -11.57 6.11 6.68
N ASN A 126 -11.61 6.41 5.38
CA ASN A 126 -12.51 7.41 4.82
C ASN A 126 -13.99 6.95 4.83
N LYS A 127 -14.25 5.64 4.83
CA LYS A 127 -15.61 5.07 4.79
C LYS A 127 -15.98 4.23 6.03
N ALA A 128 -15.01 3.82 6.83
CA ALA A 128 -15.23 2.95 7.99
C ALA A 128 -16.23 3.55 8.99
N SER A 129 -17.14 2.71 9.48
CA SER A 129 -18.07 3.09 10.54
C SER A 129 -17.41 3.02 11.93
N ARG A 130 -18.03 3.67 12.92
CA ARG A 130 -17.58 3.61 14.33
C ARG A 130 -17.51 2.17 14.85
N GLU A 131 -18.44 1.33 14.44
CA GLU A 131 -18.50 -0.08 14.85
C GLU A 131 -17.35 -0.90 14.25
N MET A 132 -17.00 -0.68 12.98
CA MET A 132 -15.87 -1.34 12.34
C MET A 132 -14.55 -0.96 12.99
N LEU A 133 -14.34 0.34 13.22
CA LEU A 133 -13.11 0.85 13.84
C LEU A 133 -12.93 0.37 15.28
N ALA A 134 -14.03 0.18 16.02
CA ALA A 134 -13.98 -0.32 17.39
C ALA A 134 -13.55 -1.78 17.52
N LYS A 135 -13.66 -2.55 16.44
CA LYS A 135 -13.22 -3.95 16.38
C LYS A 135 -11.77 -4.11 15.93
N VAL A 136 -11.11 -3.04 15.47
CA VAL A 136 -9.73 -3.11 14.98
C VAL A 136 -8.77 -3.34 16.16
N PRO A 137 -7.88 -4.35 16.10
CA PRO A 137 -6.86 -4.55 17.13
C PRO A 137 -5.98 -3.31 17.29
N GLY A 138 -5.72 -2.89 18.54
CA GLY A 138 -4.92 -1.70 18.85
C GLY A 138 -5.69 -0.36 18.78
N PHE A 139 -6.94 -0.35 18.32
CA PHE A 139 -7.73 0.88 18.20
C PHE A 139 -8.57 1.13 19.47
N SER A 140 -8.03 1.91 20.42
CA SER A 140 -8.73 2.19 21.69
C SER A 140 -9.95 3.10 21.55
N GLN A 141 -10.89 3.03 22.51
CA GLN A 141 -12.06 3.92 22.55
C GLN A 141 -11.68 5.40 22.61
N ALA A 142 -10.58 5.73 23.28
CA ALA A 142 -10.05 7.09 23.32
C ALA A 142 -9.61 7.59 21.92
N LEU A 143 -9.04 6.71 21.10
CA LEU A 143 -8.67 7.04 19.71
C LEU A 143 -9.91 7.20 18.82
N LEU A 144 -10.97 6.40 19.05
CA LEU A 144 -12.24 6.55 18.31
C LEU A 144 -12.88 7.90 18.56
N ASP A 145 -12.97 8.30 19.83
CA ASP A 145 -13.55 9.58 20.21
C ASP A 145 -12.69 10.75 19.71
N ALA A 146 -11.35 10.60 19.70
CA ALA A 146 -10.45 11.59 19.12
C ALA A 146 -10.58 11.70 17.59
N TYR A 147 -10.80 10.60 16.88
CA TYR A 147 -10.89 10.57 15.42
C TYR A 147 -12.26 11.02 14.88
N LEU A 148 -13.34 10.48 15.44
CA LEU A 148 -14.71 10.74 14.99
C LEU A 148 -15.33 11.98 15.64
N GLY A 149 -14.74 12.47 16.72
CA GLY A 149 -15.32 13.53 17.54
C GLY A 149 -16.52 13.05 18.38
N PRO A 150 -17.08 13.93 19.22
CA PRO A 150 -18.25 13.60 20.05
C PRO A 150 -19.47 13.29 19.17
N LYS A 151 -20.29 12.31 19.60
CA LYS A 151 -21.50 11.82 18.88
C LYS A 151 -22.52 12.89 18.45
N SER A 152 -22.37 14.14 18.92
CA SER A 152 -23.27 15.28 18.67
C SER A 152 -22.89 16.13 17.46
N ALA A 153 -21.71 15.96 16.87
CA ALA A 153 -21.31 16.73 15.71
C ALA A 153 -21.94 16.11 14.45
N ALA A 154 -23.15 16.58 14.11
CA ALA A 154 -23.73 16.34 12.80
C ALA A 154 -22.76 16.84 11.72
N GLU A 155 -22.72 16.13 10.59
CA GLU A 155 -21.93 16.50 9.41
C GLU A 155 -22.16 17.98 9.05
N GLY A 156 -21.11 18.80 9.13
CA GLY A 156 -21.13 20.16 8.57
C GLY A 156 -20.82 21.32 9.51
N GLU A 157 -20.59 21.11 10.82
CA GLU A 157 -20.15 22.21 11.68
C GLU A 157 -18.64 22.45 11.53
N VAL A 158 -18.26 23.18 10.47
CA VAL A 158 -16.90 23.70 10.29
C VAL A 158 -16.68 24.77 11.34
N VAL A 159 -16.11 24.40 12.49
CA VAL A 159 -15.67 25.38 13.49
C VAL A 159 -14.62 26.28 12.82
N PRO A 160 -14.88 27.59 12.67
CA PRO A 160 -13.93 28.47 12.00
C PRO A 160 -12.66 28.59 12.86
N LEU A 161 -11.50 28.28 12.28
CA LEU A 161 -10.15 28.50 12.85
C LEU A 161 -9.88 30.00 13.05
N THR A 162 -10.57 30.63 14.00
CA THR A 162 -10.55 32.09 14.24
C THR A 162 -9.72 32.48 15.45
N SER A 163 -9.20 31.52 16.21
CA SER A 163 -8.40 31.79 17.40
C SER A 163 -7.06 31.06 17.35
N ILE A 164 -5.98 31.78 17.66
CA ILE A 164 -4.61 31.23 17.78
C ILE A 164 -4.56 30.03 18.77
N ARG A 165 -5.54 29.94 19.67
CA ARG A 165 -5.70 28.83 20.62
C ARG A 165 -6.16 27.52 19.97
N SER A 166 -6.98 27.55 18.91
CA SER A 166 -7.38 26.35 18.15
C SER A 166 -6.31 25.83 17.19
N VAL A 167 -5.21 26.57 17.00
CA VAL A 167 -4.02 26.09 16.28
C VAL A 167 -3.21 25.10 17.13
N PHE A 168 -3.27 25.23 18.46
CA PHE A 168 -2.53 24.36 19.40
C PHE A 168 -3.42 23.38 20.18
N ASP A 169 -4.74 23.58 20.17
CA ASP A 169 -5.68 22.65 20.77
C ASP A 169 -6.10 21.57 19.74
N THR A 170 -5.37 20.45 19.76
CA THR A 170 -5.64 19.27 18.88
C THR A 170 -7.00 18.61 19.12
N THR A 171 -7.76 19.06 20.12
CA THR A 171 -9.08 18.49 20.48
C THR A 171 -10.22 18.97 19.57
N GLU A 172 -10.06 20.11 18.88
CA GLU A 172 -11.12 20.73 18.05
C GLU A 172 -10.83 20.67 16.54
N ARG A 173 -9.84 19.88 16.10
CA ARG A 173 -9.58 19.74 14.67
C ARG A 173 -10.66 18.87 14.03
N ALA A 174 -11.58 19.51 13.31
CA ALA A 174 -12.58 18.83 12.52
C ALA A 174 -11.90 17.83 11.57
N ARG A 175 -12.47 16.62 11.49
CA ARG A 175 -12.00 15.57 10.58
C ARG A 175 -12.00 16.12 9.14
N PRO A 176 -10.89 16.00 8.39
CA PRO A 176 -10.88 16.41 6.99
C PRO A 176 -11.86 15.56 6.21
N ALA A 177 -12.47 16.13 5.17
CA ALA A 177 -13.45 15.42 4.35
C ALA A 177 -12.89 14.10 3.76
N ARG A 178 -11.58 14.05 3.50
CA ARG A 178 -10.87 12.86 3.04
C ARG A 178 -9.42 12.90 3.53
N LEU A 179 -8.95 11.80 4.10
CA LEU A 179 -7.53 11.58 4.42
C LEU A 179 -6.77 11.15 3.17
N VAL A 180 -5.58 11.72 2.97
CA VAL A 180 -4.68 11.37 1.84
C VAL A 180 -3.56 10.44 2.29
N ALA A 181 -3.08 10.57 3.53
CA ALA A 181 -2.05 9.72 4.10
C ALA A 181 -2.41 9.24 5.52
N LEU A 182 -1.94 8.04 5.90
CA LEU A 182 -2.10 7.51 7.26
C LEU A 182 -1.47 8.43 8.33
N THR A 183 -0.38 9.12 7.99
CA THR A 183 0.30 10.06 8.90
C THR A 183 -0.54 11.28 9.27
N GLU A 184 -1.60 11.59 8.53
CA GLU A 184 -2.55 12.63 8.93
C GLU A 184 -3.25 12.29 10.25
N LEU A 185 -3.27 11.00 10.65
CA LEU A 185 -3.79 10.61 11.96
C LEU A 185 -3.03 11.27 13.13
N PHE A 186 -1.77 11.66 12.95
CA PHE A 186 -1.00 12.36 13.98
C PHE A 186 -1.55 13.74 14.34
N GLN A 187 -2.51 14.27 13.56
CA GLN A 187 -3.20 15.50 13.93
C GLN A 187 -4.20 15.31 15.07
N PHE A 188 -4.63 14.06 15.33
CA PHE A 188 -5.57 13.72 16.39
C PHE A 188 -4.83 13.28 17.66
N ARG A 189 -5.40 13.64 18.81
CA ARG A 189 -4.82 13.33 20.11
C ARG A 189 -4.75 11.81 20.34
N GLY A 190 -3.60 11.34 20.82
CA GLY A 190 -3.39 9.93 21.19
C GLY A 190 -2.77 9.09 20.07
N PHE A 191 -2.80 9.55 18.82
CA PHE A 191 -2.07 8.90 17.73
C PHE A 191 -0.58 9.24 17.85
N THR A 192 0.19 8.24 18.29
CA THR A 192 1.65 8.31 18.36
C THR A 192 2.27 7.40 17.29
N PRO A 193 3.55 7.60 16.92
CA PRO A 193 4.23 6.69 16.00
C PRO A 193 4.17 5.21 16.45
N ALA A 194 4.26 4.95 17.76
CA ALA A 194 4.15 3.60 18.32
C ALA A 194 2.76 2.98 18.09
N VAL A 195 1.68 3.77 18.13
CA VAL A 195 0.33 3.25 17.85
C VAL A 195 0.14 3.01 16.34
N LEU A 196 0.66 3.89 15.49
CA LEU A 196 0.44 3.80 14.04
C LEU A 196 1.33 2.78 13.35
N PHE A 197 2.62 2.75 13.71
CA PHE A 197 3.65 1.94 13.07
C PHE A 197 4.12 0.77 13.95
N GLY A 198 3.70 0.72 15.21
CA GLY A 198 4.10 -0.33 16.14
C GLY A 198 5.57 -0.21 16.55
N GLU A 199 6.23 -1.36 16.55
CA GLU A 199 7.62 -1.59 16.95
C GLU A 199 8.61 -1.41 15.79
N ASP A 200 8.12 -1.42 14.54
CA ASP A 200 8.93 -1.23 13.32
C ASP A 200 9.35 0.24 13.18
N ALA A 201 10.49 0.59 13.77
CA ALA A 201 10.97 1.96 13.86
C ALA A 201 11.64 2.44 12.57
N ASN A 202 12.25 1.51 11.83
CA ASN A 202 13.03 1.78 10.62
C ASN A 202 12.32 1.38 9.32
N PHE A 203 11.10 0.86 9.40
CA PHE A 203 10.24 0.49 8.27
C PHE A 203 10.82 -0.65 7.41
N ASN A 204 11.62 -1.54 8.00
CA ASN A 204 12.23 -2.67 7.31
C ASN A 204 11.39 -3.96 7.42
N PHE A 205 10.34 -3.97 8.26
CA PHE A 205 9.50 -5.13 8.59
C PHE A 205 10.25 -6.33 9.19
N ALA A 206 11.49 -6.15 9.64
CA ALA A 206 12.30 -7.19 10.26
C ALA A 206 12.47 -6.85 11.74
N LEU A 207 12.28 -7.84 12.62
CA LEU A 207 12.47 -7.64 14.05
C LEU A 207 13.95 -7.42 14.35
N ASP A 208 14.31 -6.18 14.66
CA ASP A 208 15.68 -5.81 15.01
C ASP A 208 15.95 -5.99 16.51
N ALA A 209 17.22 -6.12 16.90
CA ALA A 209 17.61 -6.28 18.30
C ALA A 209 17.26 -5.07 19.20
N ASN A 210 16.92 -3.92 18.61
CA ASN A 210 16.41 -2.74 19.31
C ASN A 210 14.88 -2.66 19.35
N GLU A 211 14.21 -3.63 18.75
CA GLU A 211 12.75 -3.75 18.67
C GLU A 211 12.24 -4.97 19.46
N ASP A 212 13.16 -5.78 20.04
CA ASP A 212 12.89 -6.92 20.92
C ASP A 212 13.62 -6.75 22.29
N ASP A 213 13.66 -5.51 22.79
CA ASP A 213 14.42 -5.13 24.00
C ASP A 213 13.57 -4.56 25.14
N ALA A 214 12.27 -4.88 25.09
CA ALA A 214 11.26 -4.48 26.07
C ALA A 214 11.16 -2.95 26.27
N GLN A 215 11.78 -2.42 27.33
CA GLN A 215 11.72 -0.99 27.67
C GLN A 215 13.10 -0.31 27.62
N THR A 216 14.12 -0.97 27.07
CA THR A 216 15.49 -0.43 27.13
C THR A 216 15.74 0.63 26.08
N ARG A 217 15.19 0.47 24.86
CA ARG A 217 15.16 1.51 23.83
C ARG A 217 13.72 1.76 23.38
N THR A 218 13.53 2.86 22.66
CA THR A 218 12.26 3.15 21.98
C THR A 218 12.33 2.59 20.56
N PRO A 219 11.25 2.02 20.01
CA PRO A 219 9.89 1.88 20.56
C PRO A 219 9.80 0.85 21.69
N LEU A 220 8.80 1.02 22.56
CA LEU A 220 8.55 0.08 23.66
C LEU A 220 7.93 -1.19 23.08
N ASP A 221 8.43 -2.32 23.55
CA ASP A 221 8.10 -3.66 23.08
C ASP A 221 7.73 -4.57 24.27
N ASN A 222 7.05 -5.67 23.99
CA ASN A 222 6.61 -6.68 24.94
C ASN A 222 7.57 -7.89 25.04
N GLN A 223 8.61 -7.95 24.20
CA GLN A 223 9.62 -8.99 24.11
C GLN A 223 9.06 -10.39 23.80
N ASP A 224 8.02 -10.45 22.96
CA ASP A 224 7.38 -11.71 22.55
C ASP A 224 8.05 -12.36 21.32
N GLY A 225 9.10 -11.74 20.79
CA GLY A 225 9.83 -12.18 19.60
C GLY A 225 9.05 -12.02 18.30
N LYS A 226 7.99 -11.20 18.27
CA LYS A 226 7.19 -10.89 17.07
C LYS A 226 7.09 -9.38 16.90
N LEU A 227 7.26 -8.93 15.66
CA LEU A 227 7.13 -7.53 15.30
C LEU A 227 5.66 -7.10 15.27
N ASP A 228 5.26 -6.16 16.15
CA ASP A 228 3.99 -5.44 16.01
C ASP A 228 4.12 -4.29 15.00
N LEU A 229 3.27 -4.28 13.98
CA LEU A 229 3.21 -3.23 12.94
C LEU A 229 2.14 -2.16 13.24
N GLY A 230 1.48 -2.27 14.39
CA GLY A 230 0.45 -1.36 14.86
C GLY A 230 -0.72 -1.23 13.89
N LEU A 231 -1.32 -0.04 13.86
CA LEU A 231 -2.53 0.21 13.07
C LEU A 231 -2.32 0.21 11.55
N ARG A 232 -1.10 0.44 11.04
CA ARG A 232 -0.77 0.42 9.60
C ARG A 232 -1.06 -0.94 8.94
N ARG A 233 -1.03 -2.02 9.74
CA ARG A 233 -1.38 -3.38 9.29
C ARG A 233 -2.84 -3.50 8.88
N TYR A 234 -3.75 -2.81 9.58
CA TYR A 234 -5.20 -2.98 9.42
C TYR A 234 -5.86 -1.85 8.64
N LEU A 235 -5.23 -0.68 8.53
CA LEU A 235 -5.85 0.54 8.01
C LEU A 235 -5.25 0.99 6.68
N THR A 236 -6.09 1.55 5.81
CA THR A 236 -5.68 2.25 4.60
C THR A 236 -6.52 3.51 4.38
N VAL A 237 -6.06 4.39 3.50
CA VAL A 237 -6.79 5.57 3.00
C VAL A 237 -7.06 5.51 1.50
N ALA A 238 -6.41 4.57 0.79
CA ALA A 238 -6.33 4.57 -0.66
C ALA A 238 -7.27 3.58 -1.36
N SER A 239 -7.94 2.66 -0.65
CA SER A 239 -8.73 1.60 -1.29
C SER A 239 -10.08 2.07 -1.86
N TYR A 240 -10.29 1.84 -3.16
CA TYR A 240 -11.58 2.05 -3.83
C TYR A 240 -11.72 1.14 -5.05
N GLU A 241 -12.95 0.77 -5.38
CA GLU A 241 -13.27 0.04 -6.61
C GLU A 241 -13.82 0.99 -7.67
N ASP A 242 -13.39 0.81 -8.92
CA ASP A 242 -13.98 1.47 -10.08
C ASP A 242 -15.15 0.61 -10.59
N ASN A 243 -16.31 1.23 -10.82
CA ASN A 243 -17.51 0.58 -11.33
C ASN A 243 -17.44 0.23 -12.83
N ARG A 244 -16.28 0.42 -13.47
CA ARG A 244 -15.95 -0.13 -14.79
C ARG A 244 -15.60 -1.63 -14.68
N LEU A 245 -16.07 -2.43 -15.64
CA LEU A 245 -15.68 -3.82 -15.82
C LEU A 245 -14.15 -3.93 -15.96
N PRO A 246 -13.56 -5.13 -15.79
CA PRO A 246 -12.12 -5.34 -15.94
C PRO A 246 -11.54 -4.59 -17.15
N ILE A 247 -10.31 -4.10 -16.98
CA ILE A 247 -9.59 -3.20 -17.90
C ILE A 247 -9.57 -3.74 -19.36
N SER A 248 -9.78 -5.04 -19.56
CA SER A 248 -9.90 -5.67 -20.88
C SER A 248 -11.14 -5.30 -21.68
N GLU A 249 -12.24 -4.91 -21.03
CA GLU A 249 -13.51 -4.61 -21.72
C GLU A 249 -13.88 -3.13 -21.67
N GLY A 250 -13.49 -2.40 -20.62
CA GLY A 250 -13.71 -0.95 -20.51
C GLY A 250 -15.19 -0.51 -20.47
N VAL A 251 -16.12 -1.47 -20.41
CA VAL A 251 -17.56 -1.22 -20.35
C VAL A 251 -17.96 -0.94 -18.90
N ARG A 252 -18.84 0.05 -18.68
CA ARG A 252 -19.37 0.35 -17.34
C ARG A 252 -20.29 -0.79 -16.89
N ARG A 253 -20.24 -1.19 -15.61
CA ARG A 253 -21.27 -2.07 -15.04
C ARG A 253 -22.65 -1.41 -15.17
N VAL A 254 -23.65 -2.22 -15.49
CA VAL A 254 -25.02 -1.75 -15.70
C VAL A 254 -25.67 -1.46 -14.35
N ASN A 255 -26.22 -0.27 -14.18
CA ASN A 255 -26.96 0.04 -12.97
C ASN A 255 -28.34 -0.65 -13.00
N ILE A 256 -28.62 -1.50 -12.02
CA ILE A 256 -29.90 -2.21 -11.90
C ILE A 256 -31.05 -1.22 -11.70
N ASN A 257 -30.81 -0.16 -10.92
CA ASN A 257 -31.81 0.82 -10.51
C ASN A 257 -32.11 1.89 -11.58
N ASP A 258 -31.21 2.09 -12.54
CA ASP A 258 -31.44 3.08 -13.61
C ASP A 258 -32.17 2.44 -14.78
N ALA A 259 -33.39 2.91 -15.06
CA ALA A 259 -34.21 2.46 -16.17
C ALA A 259 -33.63 2.82 -17.55
N LYS A 260 -32.71 3.79 -17.62
CA LYS A 260 -32.07 4.22 -18.87
C LYS A 260 -30.88 3.37 -19.28
N ASP A 261 -30.34 2.57 -18.35
CA ASP A 261 -29.17 1.75 -18.59
C ASP A 261 -29.58 0.44 -19.28
N ALA A 262 -29.05 0.23 -20.50
CA ALA A 262 -29.37 -0.95 -21.29
C ALA A 262 -28.82 -2.21 -20.61
N LEU A 263 -29.62 -3.28 -20.61
CA LEU A 263 -29.16 -4.58 -20.11
C LEU A 263 -27.97 -5.05 -20.95
N PRO A 264 -26.97 -5.70 -20.33
CA PRO A 264 -25.80 -6.18 -21.07
C PRO A 264 -26.23 -7.26 -22.08
N ALA A 265 -25.55 -7.32 -23.23
CA ALA A 265 -25.82 -8.31 -24.29
C ALA A 265 -25.32 -9.73 -23.96
N VAL A 266 -25.30 -10.09 -22.68
CA VAL A 266 -24.87 -11.38 -22.16
C VAL A 266 -26.09 -12.30 -22.05
N GLU A 267 -25.89 -13.61 -22.24
CA GLU A 267 -26.92 -14.64 -21.99
C GLU A 267 -27.28 -14.68 -20.50
N LEU A 268 -28.15 -13.76 -20.08
CA LEU A 268 -28.76 -13.78 -18.76
C LEU A 268 -29.99 -14.69 -18.79
N PRO A 269 -30.27 -15.42 -17.71
CA PRO A 269 -31.51 -16.18 -17.61
C PRO A 269 -32.71 -15.26 -17.88
N ALA A 270 -33.64 -15.70 -18.74
CA ALA A 270 -34.82 -14.89 -19.09
C ALA A 270 -35.62 -14.45 -17.84
N SER A 271 -35.60 -15.26 -16.78
CA SER A 271 -36.18 -14.96 -15.46
C SER A 271 -35.58 -13.71 -14.80
N LEU A 272 -34.25 -13.54 -14.89
CA LEU A 272 -33.54 -12.40 -14.33
C LEU A 272 -33.85 -11.11 -15.11
N THR A 273 -33.86 -11.19 -16.43
CA THR A 273 -34.21 -10.06 -17.31
C THR A 273 -35.64 -9.57 -17.03
N ASN A 274 -36.60 -10.48 -16.91
CA ASN A 274 -37.99 -10.15 -16.58
C ASN A 274 -38.12 -9.55 -15.17
N PHE A 275 -37.32 -10.03 -14.21
CA PHE A 275 -37.29 -9.51 -12.85
C PHE A 275 -36.70 -8.09 -12.77
N ILE A 276 -35.62 -7.81 -13.51
CA ILE A 276 -35.03 -6.46 -13.58
C ILE A 276 -36.00 -5.48 -14.26
N ILE A 277 -36.69 -5.91 -15.31
CA ILE A 277 -37.74 -5.11 -15.94
C ILE A 277 -38.86 -4.82 -14.93
N ALA A 278 -39.35 -5.83 -14.20
CA ALA A 278 -40.39 -5.66 -13.20
C ALA A 278 -39.98 -4.77 -12.01
N LEU A 279 -38.72 -4.82 -11.59
CA LEU A 279 -38.13 -3.92 -10.60
C LEU A 279 -38.16 -2.47 -11.07
N ARG A 280 -37.69 -2.24 -12.30
CA ARG A 280 -37.65 -0.91 -12.93
C ARG A 280 -39.06 -0.35 -13.12
N THR A 281 -40.02 -1.17 -13.56
CA THR A 281 -41.42 -0.77 -13.72
C THR A 281 -42.08 -0.40 -12.39
N ASN A 282 -41.76 -1.10 -11.30
CA ASN A 282 -42.29 -0.80 -9.96
C ASN A 282 -41.48 0.24 -9.17
N SER A 283 -40.43 0.82 -9.76
CA SER A 283 -39.55 1.81 -9.11
C SER A 283 -38.98 1.36 -7.76
N MET A 284 -38.77 0.05 -7.59
CA MET A 284 -38.17 -0.48 -6.36
C MET A 284 -36.65 -0.40 -6.46
N GLN A 285 -36.04 0.25 -5.47
CA GLN A 285 -34.60 0.38 -5.39
C GLN A 285 -34.01 -0.80 -4.61
N ILE A 286 -32.95 -1.37 -5.18
CA ILE A 286 -32.15 -2.38 -4.50
C ILE A 286 -30.83 -1.76 -4.09
N SER A 287 -30.43 -2.01 -2.84
CA SER A 287 -29.18 -1.50 -2.27
C SER A 287 -27.94 -2.26 -2.76
N HIS A 288 -28.06 -3.54 -3.12
CA HIS A 288 -26.93 -4.35 -3.57
C HIS A 288 -27.34 -5.47 -4.54
N PRO A 289 -26.53 -5.83 -5.56
CA PRO A 289 -26.87 -6.88 -6.52
C PRO A 289 -27.13 -8.26 -5.89
N VAL A 290 -26.53 -8.54 -4.73
CA VAL A 290 -26.77 -9.79 -3.96
C VAL A 290 -28.20 -9.88 -3.42
N SER A 291 -28.88 -8.75 -3.22
CA SER A 291 -30.29 -8.75 -2.81
C SER A 291 -31.22 -9.27 -3.91
N LEU A 292 -30.72 -9.49 -5.14
CA LEU A 292 -31.42 -10.22 -6.20
C LEU A 292 -31.41 -11.74 -5.96
N LEU A 293 -30.54 -12.27 -5.09
CA LEU A 293 -30.47 -13.71 -4.81
C LEU A 293 -31.70 -14.16 -3.99
N ASP A 294 -32.46 -15.10 -4.57
CA ASP A 294 -33.76 -15.58 -4.08
C ASP A 294 -34.80 -14.48 -3.80
N ALA A 295 -34.63 -13.32 -4.45
CA ALA A 295 -35.56 -12.22 -4.33
C ALA A 295 -36.90 -12.61 -4.96
N LYS A 296 -37.97 -12.49 -4.18
CA LYS A 296 -39.34 -12.63 -4.65
C LYS A 296 -39.98 -11.26 -4.65
N ILE A 297 -40.49 -10.84 -5.79
CA ILE A 297 -41.28 -9.63 -5.90
C ILE A 297 -42.68 -10.03 -6.28
N SER A 298 -43.65 -9.60 -5.48
CA SER A 298 -45.05 -9.70 -5.83
C SER A 298 -45.40 -8.55 -6.77
N VAL A 299 -45.34 -8.82 -8.07
CA VAL A 299 -45.75 -7.88 -9.11
C VAL A 299 -47.25 -8.06 -9.33
N LYS A 300 -48.02 -6.96 -9.41
CA LYS A 300 -49.43 -7.03 -9.81
C LYS A 300 -49.51 -7.04 -11.34
N ASP A 301 -50.07 -8.09 -11.91
CA ASP A 301 -50.32 -8.20 -13.35
C ASP A 301 -51.46 -7.25 -13.78
N GLU A 302 -51.65 -7.01 -15.09
CA GLU A 302 -52.69 -6.12 -15.66
C GLU A 302 -54.14 -6.52 -15.30
N LYS A 303 -54.33 -7.65 -14.62
CA LYS A 303 -55.62 -8.14 -14.10
C LYS A 303 -55.76 -8.11 -12.57
N GLY A 304 -54.84 -7.45 -11.85
CA GLY A 304 -54.96 -7.23 -10.40
C GLY A 304 -54.61 -8.43 -9.51
N ASN A 305 -54.02 -9.48 -10.05
CA ASN A 305 -53.53 -10.63 -9.29
C ASN A 305 -52.03 -10.48 -8.97
N ALA A 306 -51.64 -10.83 -7.75
CA ALA A 306 -50.24 -10.85 -7.32
C ALA A 306 -49.52 -12.06 -7.92
N VAL A 307 -48.63 -11.80 -8.87
CA VAL A 307 -47.71 -12.79 -9.44
C VAL A 307 -46.39 -12.65 -8.70
N GLU A 308 -45.98 -13.71 -7.99
CA GLU A 308 -44.64 -13.81 -7.44
C GLU A 308 -43.65 -14.05 -8.58
N VAL A 309 -42.94 -13.00 -8.98
CA VAL A 309 -41.78 -13.14 -9.85
C VAL A 309 -40.58 -13.40 -8.95
N SER A 310 -40.07 -14.63 -8.98
CA SER A 310 -38.79 -14.95 -8.37
C SER A 310 -37.68 -14.56 -9.34
N SER A 311 -36.59 -13.99 -8.82
CA SER A 311 -35.40 -13.67 -9.60
C SER A 311 -34.80 -14.89 -10.30
N GLY A 312 -35.05 -16.10 -9.78
CA GLY A 312 -34.62 -17.37 -10.38
C GLY A 312 -33.11 -17.55 -10.41
N ILE A 313 -32.35 -16.74 -9.66
CA ILE A 313 -30.88 -16.74 -9.63
C ILE A 313 -30.43 -17.81 -8.61
N GLY A 314 -29.76 -18.85 -9.10
CA GLY A 314 -29.09 -19.83 -8.26
C GLY A 314 -27.71 -19.36 -7.77
N LYS A 315 -27.04 -20.17 -6.94
CA LYS A 315 -25.66 -19.92 -6.50
C LYS A 315 -24.66 -19.82 -7.67
N ASP A 316 -24.98 -20.47 -8.79
CA ASP A 316 -24.11 -20.58 -9.95
C ASP A 316 -24.21 -19.35 -10.88
N ASP A 317 -25.36 -18.66 -10.90
CA ASP A 317 -25.57 -17.45 -11.72
C ASP A 317 -25.06 -16.16 -11.05
N LEU A 318 -24.72 -16.25 -9.76
CA LEU A 318 -24.30 -15.11 -8.94
C LEU A 318 -22.98 -14.50 -9.45
N ASP A 319 -22.09 -15.30 -10.03
CA ASP A 319 -20.83 -14.82 -10.62
C ASP A 319 -21.10 -13.86 -11.79
N THR A 320 -21.97 -14.25 -12.71
CA THR A 320 -22.36 -13.42 -13.87
C THR A 320 -23.03 -12.13 -13.44
N VAL A 321 -23.89 -12.19 -12.41
CA VAL A 321 -24.62 -11.02 -11.91
C VAL A 321 -23.66 -10.01 -11.28
N LEU A 322 -22.76 -10.45 -10.41
CA LEU A 322 -21.82 -9.58 -9.72
C LEU A 322 -20.74 -8.99 -10.64
N LYS A 323 -20.41 -9.68 -11.73
CA LYS A 323 -19.51 -9.16 -12.75
C LYS A 323 -20.13 -7.95 -13.46
N HIS A 324 -21.38 -8.04 -13.89
CA HIS A 324 -21.97 -7.09 -14.85
C HIS A 324 -22.85 -6.00 -14.24
N PHE A 325 -23.36 -6.20 -13.02
CA PHE A 325 -24.33 -5.28 -12.41
C PHE A 325 -23.76 -4.51 -11.22
N THR A 326 -24.18 -3.26 -11.09
CA THR A 326 -23.98 -2.42 -9.90
C THR A 326 -25.31 -1.79 -9.47
N CYS A 327 -25.41 -1.36 -8.21
CA CYS A 327 -26.56 -0.61 -7.71
C CYS A 327 -26.23 0.87 -7.49
N GLU A 328 -24.95 1.24 -7.51
CA GLU A 328 -24.48 2.60 -7.29
C GLU A 328 -24.27 3.34 -8.62
N ALA A 329 -24.65 4.62 -8.64
CA ALA A 329 -24.43 5.50 -9.79
C ALA A 329 -23.03 6.12 -9.80
N ASP A 330 -22.30 6.04 -8.69
CA ASP A 330 -20.96 6.61 -8.57
C ASP A 330 -19.96 5.82 -9.43
N GLU A 331 -18.94 6.50 -9.96
CA GLU A 331 -17.88 5.82 -10.72
C GLU A 331 -16.92 5.05 -9.80
N GLN A 332 -16.78 5.50 -8.55
CA GLN A 332 -15.83 4.94 -7.59
C GLN A 332 -16.51 4.67 -6.25
N THR A 333 -16.39 3.45 -5.76
CA THR A 333 -16.92 3.03 -4.45
C THR A 333 -15.75 2.81 -3.48
N PRO A 334 -15.51 3.74 -2.52
CA PRO A 334 -14.43 3.60 -1.54
C PRO A 334 -14.80 2.62 -0.43
N GLY A 335 -13.79 1.95 0.13
CA GLY A 335 -13.93 1.18 1.37
C GLY A 335 -14.44 -0.24 1.24
N LEU A 336 -14.39 -0.83 0.04
CA LEU A 336 -14.59 -2.25 -0.15
C LEU A 336 -13.36 -3.05 0.28
N ILE A 337 -13.60 -4.19 0.93
CA ILE A 337 -12.57 -5.08 1.47
C ILE A 337 -12.44 -6.33 0.60
N ASN A 338 -11.23 -6.62 0.15
CA ASN A 338 -10.97 -7.77 -0.69
C ASN A 338 -10.88 -9.07 0.11
N VAL A 339 -11.85 -9.97 -0.09
CA VAL A 339 -11.91 -11.27 0.63
C VAL A 339 -10.70 -12.16 0.30
N ASN A 340 -10.14 -12.03 -0.89
CA ASN A 340 -9.04 -12.87 -1.35
C ASN A 340 -7.70 -12.51 -0.68
N THR A 341 -7.56 -11.30 -0.15
CA THR A 341 -6.28 -10.79 0.37
C THR A 341 -6.36 -10.28 1.82
N ALA A 342 -7.57 -9.99 2.33
CA ALA A 342 -7.79 -9.53 3.70
C ALA A 342 -7.38 -10.56 4.76
N SER A 343 -6.97 -10.06 5.92
CA SER A 343 -6.70 -10.86 7.11
C SER A 343 -7.99 -11.18 7.88
N ALA A 344 -7.96 -12.21 8.73
CA ALA A 344 -9.09 -12.56 9.58
C ALA A 344 -9.52 -11.39 10.48
N ALA A 345 -8.54 -10.69 11.06
CA ALA A 345 -8.77 -9.51 11.88
C ALA A 345 -9.51 -8.38 11.14
N VAL A 346 -9.17 -8.11 9.87
CA VAL A 346 -9.88 -7.09 9.06
C VAL A 346 -11.28 -7.58 8.72
N LEU A 347 -11.46 -8.85 8.35
CA LEU A 347 -12.79 -9.40 8.04
C LEU A 347 -13.72 -9.40 9.26
N ALA A 348 -13.20 -9.65 10.45
CA ALA A 348 -13.97 -9.60 11.71
C ALA A 348 -14.52 -8.21 12.03
N THR A 349 -13.91 -7.14 11.49
CA THR A 349 -14.41 -5.77 11.65
C THR A 349 -15.76 -5.55 10.98
N LEU A 350 -16.14 -6.39 10.02
CA LEU A 350 -17.38 -6.23 9.27
C LEU A 350 -18.63 -6.48 10.14
N PRO A 351 -19.74 -5.78 9.88
CA PRO A 351 -21.00 -6.04 10.56
C PRO A 351 -21.49 -7.47 10.30
N GLY A 352 -21.78 -8.22 11.36
CA GLY A 352 -22.31 -9.59 11.25
C GLY A 352 -21.25 -10.70 11.12
N LEU A 353 -19.96 -10.36 11.04
CA LEU A 353 -18.85 -11.31 11.17
C LEU A 353 -18.31 -11.32 12.60
N ASP A 354 -18.02 -12.53 13.08
CA ASP A 354 -17.21 -12.80 14.27
C ASP A 354 -15.84 -13.37 13.85
N ASP A 355 -14.92 -13.49 14.80
CA ASP A 355 -13.55 -13.97 14.54
C ASP A 355 -13.56 -15.40 13.98
N ALA A 356 -14.45 -16.26 14.48
CA ALA A 356 -14.55 -17.66 14.04
C ALA A 356 -15.01 -17.78 12.57
N LEU A 357 -15.97 -16.95 12.14
CA LEU A 357 -16.43 -16.89 10.75
C LEU A 357 -15.35 -16.30 9.85
N ALA A 358 -14.62 -15.29 10.32
CA ALA A 358 -13.51 -14.69 9.57
C ALA A 358 -12.39 -15.71 9.32
N GLU A 359 -11.99 -16.48 10.35
CA GLU A 359 -11.03 -17.58 10.21
C GLU A 359 -11.54 -18.68 9.28
N ARG A 360 -12.84 -18.99 9.33
CA ARG A 360 -13.46 -19.94 8.39
C ARG A 360 -13.35 -19.47 6.95
N ILE A 361 -13.55 -18.18 6.68
CA ILE A 361 -13.39 -17.62 5.33
C ILE A 361 -11.93 -17.74 4.87
N VAL A 362 -10.97 -17.39 5.72
CA VAL A 362 -9.54 -17.44 5.39
C VAL A 362 -9.05 -18.88 5.17
N SER A 363 -9.54 -19.84 5.95
CA SER A 363 -9.21 -21.26 5.77
C SER A 363 -9.85 -21.84 4.50
N THR A 364 -11.14 -21.59 4.27
CA THR A 364 -11.82 -22.00 3.02
C THR A 364 -11.14 -21.39 1.80
N ARG A 365 -10.74 -20.11 1.88
CA ARG A 365 -10.04 -19.42 0.79
C ARG A 365 -8.90 -20.25 0.24
N SER A 366 -8.05 -20.83 1.10
CA SER A 366 -6.87 -21.60 0.70
C SER A 366 -7.20 -22.83 -0.17
N ALA A 367 -8.40 -23.39 -0.05
CA ALA A 367 -8.85 -24.56 -0.80
C ALA A 367 -9.52 -24.24 -2.16
N VAL A 368 -9.91 -22.98 -2.39
CA VAL A 368 -10.66 -22.59 -3.61
C VAL A 368 -9.72 -22.31 -4.78
N SER A 369 -10.08 -22.71 -6.01
CA SER A 369 -9.29 -22.39 -7.20
C SER A 369 -9.31 -20.89 -7.55
N PRO A 370 -8.25 -20.33 -8.17
CA PRO A 370 -8.20 -18.90 -8.54
C PRO A 370 -9.37 -18.44 -9.42
N GLU A 371 -9.84 -19.30 -10.33
CA GLU A 371 -10.96 -19.03 -11.24
C GLU A 371 -12.28 -18.76 -10.49
N ARG A 372 -12.53 -19.48 -9.39
CA ARG A 372 -13.72 -19.26 -8.55
C ARG A 372 -13.57 -18.05 -7.64
N ARG A 373 -12.33 -17.62 -7.36
CA ARG A 373 -12.04 -16.43 -6.53
C ARG A 373 -12.21 -15.11 -7.27
N GLU A 374 -12.56 -15.14 -8.56
CA GLU A 374 -12.79 -13.94 -9.36
C GLU A 374 -13.88 -13.02 -8.81
N THR A 375 -14.84 -13.57 -8.06
CA THR A 375 -16.02 -12.87 -7.57
C THR A 375 -16.36 -13.30 -6.14
N ILE A 376 -17.00 -12.42 -5.35
CA ILE A 376 -17.40 -12.71 -3.96
C ILE A 376 -18.39 -13.88 -3.81
N ALA A 377 -18.92 -14.43 -4.91
CA ALA A 377 -19.87 -15.54 -4.94
C ALA A 377 -19.34 -16.82 -4.28
N TRP A 378 -18.04 -17.09 -4.36
CA TRP A 378 -17.46 -18.32 -3.79
C TRP A 378 -17.69 -18.45 -2.28
N VAL A 379 -17.82 -17.32 -1.56
CA VAL A 379 -18.09 -17.29 -0.12
C VAL A 379 -19.42 -17.99 0.21
N LEU A 380 -20.40 -17.90 -0.68
CA LEU A 380 -21.70 -18.56 -0.54
C LEU A 380 -21.70 -19.98 -1.13
N THR A 381 -21.04 -20.16 -2.28
CA THR A 381 -21.00 -21.44 -2.99
C THR A 381 -20.25 -22.51 -2.19
N GLU A 382 -19.13 -22.14 -1.58
CA GLU A 382 -18.29 -23.03 -0.76
C GLU A 382 -18.78 -23.13 0.70
N GLY A 383 -19.93 -22.50 1.02
CA GLY A 383 -20.55 -22.60 2.34
C GLY A 383 -19.81 -21.86 3.47
N ALA A 384 -18.95 -20.89 3.14
CA ALA A 384 -18.22 -20.12 4.14
C ALA A 384 -19.15 -19.20 4.96
N LEU A 385 -20.24 -18.69 4.37
CA LEU A 385 -21.28 -17.91 5.06
C LEU A 385 -22.69 -18.35 4.68
N GLU A 386 -23.63 -18.17 5.61
CA GLU A 386 -25.06 -18.31 5.37
C GLU A 386 -25.59 -17.15 4.52
N MET A 387 -26.65 -17.39 3.75
CA MET A 387 -27.21 -16.42 2.81
C MET A 387 -27.62 -15.09 3.47
N GLU A 388 -28.28 -15.16 4.62
CA GLU A 388 -28.75 -13.97 5.35
C GLU A 388 -27.59 -13.08 5.80
N LYS A 389 -26.50 -13.69 6.31
CA LYS A 389 -25.29 -12.96 6.69
C LYS A 389 -24.55 -12.42 5.47
N PHE A 390 -24.50 -13.20 4.38
CA PHE A 390 -23.84 -12.76 3.14
C PHE A 390 -24.50 -11.51 2.55
N LYS A 391 -25.84 -11.39 2.60
CA LYS A 391 -26.56 -10.19 2.14
C LYS A 391 -26.15 -8.91 2.89
N VAL A 392 -25.87 -9.02 4.20
CA VAL A 392 -25.45 -7.89 5.03
C VAL A 392 -24.00 -7.47 4.74
N VAL A 393 -23.15 -8.43 4.42
CA VAL A 393 -21.70 -8.23 4.33
C VAL A 393 -21.26 -7.91 2.89
N ALA A 394 -21.97 -8.42 1.89
CA ALA A 394 -21.64 -8.23 0.47
C ALA A 394 -21.39 -6.77 0.05
N PRO A 395 -22.11 -5.74 0.55
CA PRO A 395 -21.84 -4.34 0.20
C PRO A 395 -20.47 -3.81 0.66
N TYR A 396 -19.78 -4.52 1.55
CA TYR A 396 -18.46 -4.16 2.06
C TYR A 396 -17.36 -5.02 1.45
N LEU A 397 -17.68 -5.96 0.57
CA LEU A 397 -16.73 -6.93 0.04
C LEU A 397 -16.44 -6.70 -1.44
N THR A 398 -15.19 -6.97 -1.81
CA THR A 398 -14.75 -7.09 -3.19
C THR A 398 -13.85 -8.30 -3.37
N SER A 399 -13.53 -8.60 -4.62
CA SER A 399 -12.58 -9.63 -5.06
C SER A 399 -11.48 -9.05 -5.94
N ARG A 400 -11.56 -7.75 -6.25
CA ARG A 400 -10.63 -7.03 -7.13
C ARG A 400 -9.62 -6.23 -6.32
N SER A 401 -8.40 -6.16 -6.83
CA SER A 401 -7.32 -5.34 -6.29
C SER A 401 -6.94 -4.29 -7.34
N LEU A 402 -7.07 -3.01 -7.01
CA LEU A 402 -6.73 -1.89 -7.89
C LEU A 402 -5.61 -1.01 -7.34
N GLN A 403 -5.49 -0.93 -6.02
CA GLN A 403 -4.44 -0.17 -5.36
C GLN A 403 -3.49 -1.10 -4.61
N PHE A 404 -2.20 -0.90 -4.81
CA PHE A 404 -1.15 -1.73 -4.25
C PHE A 404 -0.16 -0.88 -3.47
N GLU A 405 0.20 -1.34 -2.28
CA GLU A 405 1.20 -0.77 -1.36
C GLU A 405 2.43 -1.69 -1.32
N PHE A 406 3.63 -1.11 -1.41
CA PHE A 406 4.89 -1.84 -1.27
C PHE A 406 6.04 -0.88 -0.91
N SER A 407 7.12 -1.44 -0.37
CA SER A 407 8.38 -0.72 -0.20
C SER A 407 9.40 -1.18 -1.26
N VAL A 408 10.18 -0.24 -1.78
CA VAL A 408 11.21 -0.50 -2.79
C VAL A 408 12.53 0.11 -2.35
N VAL A 409 13.61 -0.63 -2.51
CA VAL A 409 14.97 -0.13 -2.31
C VAL A 409 15.78 -0.32 -3.59
N GLY A 410 16.39 0.77 -4.06
CA GLY A 410 17.42 0.73 -5.10
C GLY A 410 18.78 0.87 -4.43
N PHE A 411 19.70 -0.06 -4.69
CA PHE A 411 21.02 -0.07 -4.05
C PHE A 411 22.14 -0.51 -5.00
N ALA A 412 23.37 -0.10 -4.70
CA ALA A 412 24.57 -0.46 -5.44
C ALA A 412 25.47 -1.43 -4.66
N LYS A 413 26.04 -2.40 -5.36
CA LYS A 413 27.17 -3.22 -4.87
C LYS A 413 28.41 -2.92 -5.73
N PRO A 414 29.60 -2.66 -5.16
CA PRO A 414 29.96 -2.71 -3.74
C PRO A 414 29.80 -1.38 -2.97
N SER A 415 29.50 -0.24 -3.62
CA SER A 415 29.52 1.06 -2.93
C SER A 415 28.51 1.23 -1.79
N GLY A 416 27.47 0.40 -1.72
CA GLY A 416 26.47 0.44 -0.67
C GLY A 416 25.57 1.68 -0.70
N ARG A 417 25.58 2.44 -1.80
CA ARG A 417 24.68 3.56 -2.01
C ARG A 417 23.26 3.04 -2.16
N PHE A 418 22.28 3.68 -1.53
CA PHE A 418 20.90 3.24 -1.61
C PHE A 418 19.88 4.39 -1.51
N LYS A 419 18.68 4.09 -1.99
CA LYS A 419 17.47 4.90 -1.82
C LYS A 419 16.30 3.96 -1.53
N SER A 420 15.53 4.24 -0.48
CA SER A 420 14.38 3.44 -0.07
C SER A 420 13.11 4.27 -0.11
N PHE A 421 12.02 3.72 -0.66
CA PHE A 421 10.73 4.38 -0.78
C PHE A 421 9.59 3.46 -0.36
N GLU A 422 8.57 4.03 0.29
CA GLU A 422 7.24 3.45 0.43
C GLU A 422 6.33 4.03 -0.67
N VAL A 423 5.63 3.16 -1.38
CA VAL A 423 4.91 3.50 -2.60
C VAL A 423 3.49 2.94 -2.55
N ILE A 424 2.51 3.76 -2.94
CA ILE A 424 1.16 3.31 -3.26
C ILE A 424 0.91 3.58 -4.74
N VAL A 425 0.59 2.52 -5.46
CA VAL A 425 0.23 2.54 -6.88
C VAL A 425 -1.27 2.36 -7.03
N ASP A 426 -1.87 3.07 -7.98
CA ASP A 426 -3.27 3.02 -8.33
C ASP A 426 -3.46 2.66 -9.81
N LEU A 427 -4.11 1.53 -10.06
CA LEU A 427 -4.36 0.99 -11.40
C LEU A 427 -5.76 1.26 -11.94
N ALA A 428 -6.63 1.95 -11.20
CA ALA A 428 -8.02 2.17 -11.64
C ALA A 428 -8.10 2.89 -13.00
N GLY A 429 -7.13 3.78 -13.29
CA GLY A 429 -7.03 4.52 -14.55
C GLY A 429 -6.42 3.76 -15.74
N GLY A 430 -6.09 2.47 -15.61
CA GLY A 430 -5.56 1.62 -16.69
C GLY A 430 -4.05 1.74 -16.95
N ASP A 431 -3.49 2.95 -16.89
CA ASP A 431 -2.05 3.17 -17.13
C ASP A 431 -1.18 2.95 -15.88
N GLY A 432 -1.79 2.87 -14.70
CA GLY A 432 -1.08 2.78 -13.42
C GLY A 432 -0.42 4.10 -13.06
N ARG A 433 -0.78 4.65 -11.89
CA ARG A 433 -0.20 5.91 -11.39
C ARG A 433 0.36 5.72 -9.99
N VAL A 434 1.47 6.39 -9.68
CA VAL A 434 1.95 6.49 -8.31
C VAL A 434 1.07 7.50 -7.57
N ALA A 435 0.26 7.00 -6.64
CA ALA A 435 -0.65 7.81 -5.83
C ALA A 435 0.04 8.42 -4.60
N HIS A 436 0.99 7.68 -4.03
CA HIS A 436 1.78 8.12 -2.87
C HIS A 436 3.22 7.63 -2.99
N LEU A 437 4.18 8.49 -2.63
CA LEU A 437 5.60 8.18 -2.59
C LEU A 437 6.22 8.83 -1.36
N ARG A 438 6.82 8.04 -0.48
CA ARG A 438 7.49 8.51 0.74
C ARG A 438 8.94 8.04 0.77
N ASP A 439 9.87 8.98 0.98
CA ASP A 439 11.30 8.66 1.13
C ASP A 439 11.58 8.09 2.53
N LEU A 440 12.06 6.85 2.58
CA LEU A 440 12.46 6.13 3.79
C LEU A 440 13.99 6.05 3.94
N THR A 441 14.77 6.63 3.03
CA THR A 441 16.25 6.55 3.02
C THR A 441 16.89 6.99 4.35
N ARG A 442 16.24 7.92 5.07
CA ARG A 442 16.72 8.41 6.37
C ARG A 442 16.73 7.34 7.48
N TYR A 443 15.98 6.25 7.31
CA TYR A 443 15.85 5.18 8.29
C TYR A 443 16.91 4.10 8.14
N GLY A 444 17.78 4.21 7.13
CA GLY A 444 18.83 3.24 6.87
C GLY A 444 18.46 2.24 5.79
N LEU A 445 19.37 1.29 5.57
CA LEU A 445 19.17 0.23 4.60
C LEU A 445 18.35 -0.89 5.25
N PRO A 446 17.25 -1.38 4.61
CA PRO A 446 16.32 -2.30 5.24
C PRO A 446 16.91 -3.70 5.47
N PHE A 447 17.91 -4.13 4.72
CA PHE A 447 18.56 -5.43 4.89
C PHE A 447 20.08 -5.30 4.73
N GLY A 448 20.84 -6.17 5.39
CA GLY A 448 22.28 -6.24 5.19
C GLY A 448 22.62 -6.61 3.75
N LEU A 449 23.45 -5.82 3.08
CA LEU A 449 24.07 -6.25 1.82
C LEU A 449 25.11 -7.30 2.19
N GLU A 450 24.80 -8.57 1.94
CA GLU A 450 25.83 -9.59 1.97
C GLU A 450 26.91 -9.20 0.95
N SER A 451 28.07 -8.79 1.47
CA SER A 451 29.27 -8.58 0.68
C SER A 451 29.71 -9.97 0.24
N ASN A 452 29.30 -10.36 -0.97
CA ASN A 452 29.69 -11.64 -1.54
C ASN A 452 31.21 -11.61 -1.79
N SER A 453 31.96 -11.98 -0.76
CA SER A 453 33.40 -12.18 -0.75
C SER A 453 33.70 -13.55 -0.13
N GLN A 454 32.97 -14.57 -0.58
CA GLN A 454 33.52 -15.92 -0.65
C GLN A 454 33.15 -16.50 -2.01
N PRO A 455 34.11 -16.72 -2.93
CA PRO A 455 33.86 -17.63 -4.03
C PRO A 455 33.62 -19.01 -3.43
N SER A 456 32.44 -19.55 -3.70
CA SER A 456 32.10 -20.94 -3.51
C SER A 456 33.12 -21.83 -4.25
N GLY A 457 34.06 -22.39 -3.50
CA GLY A 457 35.07 -23.29 -4.06
C GLY A 457 36.20 -23.60 -3.09
N GLU A 458 35.94 -24.43 -2.08
CA GLU A 458 36.75 -25.61 -1.71
C GLU A 458 36.27 -26.17 -0.36
N PRO A 459 36.05 -27.49 -0.23
CA PRO A 459 35.85 -28.09 1.08
C PRO A 459 37.19 -28.04 1.83
N SER A 460 37.24 -27.28 2.91
CA SER A 460 38.38 -27.28 3.83
C SER A 460 38.54 -28.67 4.44
N SER A 461 39.41 -29.47 3.81
CA SER A 461 39.97 -30.67 4.40
C SER A 461 40.56 -30.34 5.77
N SER A 462 40.08 -31.05 6.79
CA SER A 462 40.60 -30.98 8.15
C SER A 462 42.07 -31.41 8.17
N PRO A 463 42.98 -30.71 8.85
CA PRO A 463 44.32 -31.25 9.06
C PRO A 463 44.26 -32.31 10.16
N LEU A 464 44.27 -33.57 9.72
CA LEU A 464 44.65 -34.73 10.52
C LEU A 464 46.18 -34.68 10.73
N ALA A 465 46.62 -34.30 11.93
CA ALA A 465 47.95 -34.60 12.47
C ALA A 465 47.92 -34.26 13.98
N ALA A 466 48.46 -35.03 14.92
CA ALA A 466 49.02 -36.36 14.94
C ALA A 466 49.14 -36.72 16.43
N ASN A 467 48.52 -37.82 16.87
CA ASN A 467 48.91 -38.47 18.11
C ASN A 467 50.13 -39.34 17.81
N ALA A 468 51.29 -39.01 18.38
CA ALA A 468 52.41 -39.95 18.56
C ALA A 468 53.46 -39.37 19.53
N LEU A 469 53.30 -39.66 20.83
CA LEU A 469 54.30 -40.29 21.73
C LEU A 469 53.88 -40.13 23.19
#